data_AF-A0A151X3E9-F1
#
_entry.id   AF-A0A151X3E9-F1
#
_cell.length_a   1.000
_cell.length_b   1.000
_cell.length_c   1.000
_cell.angle_alpha   90.00
_cell.angle_beta   90.00
_cell.angle_gamma   90.00
#
_symmetry.space_group_name_H-M   'P 1'
#
loop_
_entity.id
_entity.type
_entity.pdbx_description
1 polymer ?
#
loop_
_entity_poly.entity_id
_entity_poly.type
_entity_poly.pdbx_seq_one_letter_code
_entity_poly.pdbx_strand_id
1 'polypeptide(L)'
;VDRSVTFAATDPEQDGEPSLVNQLFRTQRDSLEKLSWDQTILDFTKSTVRTGLPNELRTQLLSKFEIKEALLILGPPKLNRMLLSVLKASSTVSKRDEYQSLAQSQRIINRLSLARRVFIKPALNLLGKSTADLAPIDEWLFGTSFVDEVKDAQACEKVARVLARAPAATSKVLPQSVGKVQLARKQVWSGNAKGPARQSNQPYRRAGTYQSKNRPRRSLSRSRAHRR
;
A
#
# COMPACT_ATOMS: atom_id res chain seq x y z
N VAL A 1 31.21 56.22 1.28
CA VAL A 1 30.31 56.49 2.43
C VAL A 1 29.58 55.19 2.73
N ASP A 2 30.19 54.42 3.62
CA ASP A 2 29.73 53.10 4.04
C ASP A 2 28.41 53.20 4.81
N ARG A 3 27.44 52.35 4.46
CA ARG A 3 26.23 52.14 5.26
C ARG A 3 26.33 50.77 5.92
N SER A 4 26.90 50.75 7.12
CA SER A 4 26.76 49.64 8.06
C SER A 4 25.34 49.61 8.60
N VAL A 5 24.65 48.49 8.40
CA VAL A 5 23.38 48.20 9.08
C VAL A 5 23.69 47.25 10.22
N THR A 6 23.70 47.82 11.43
CA THR A 6 23.82 47.11 12.70
C THR A 6 22.51 46.36 12.97
N PHE A 7 22.55 45.03 12.99
CA PHE A 7 21.42 44.24 13.48
C PHE A 7 21.47 44.25 15.01
N ALA A 8 20.41 44.77 15.62
CA ALA A 8 20.22 44.79 17.06
C ALA A 8 20.19 43.34 17.61
N ALA A 9 20.99 43.12 18.65
CA ALA A 9 20.89 41.95 19.50
C ALA A 9 19.56 42.03 20.27
N THR A 10 18.72 41.00 20.14
CA THR A 10 17.62 40.73 21.08
C THR A 10 18.12 39.78 22.14
N ASP A 11 18.15 40.26 23.38
CA ASP A 11 18.41 39.48 24.60
C ASP A 11 17.35 38.38 24.83
N PRO A 12 17.69 37.34 25.63
CA PRO A 12 16.92 36.11 25.74
C PRO A 12 16.02 36.10 26.97
N GLU A 13 14.74 36.44 26.80
CA GLU A 13 13.69 35.95 27.70
C GLU A 13 12.46 35.61 26.87
N GLN A 14 12.26 34.31 26.60
CA GLN A 14 10.91 33.79 26.45
C GLN A 14 10.85 32.31 26.78
N ASP A 15 10.09 32.06 27.83
CA ASP A 15 9.63 30.79 28.35
C ASP A 15 9.24 29.79 27.26
N GLY A 16 9.76 28.57 27.41
CA GLY A 16 8.89 27.41 27.65
C GLY A 16 7.89 26.96 26.58
N GLU A 17 7.84 27.53 25.38
CA GLU A 17 6.96 27.01 24.32
C GLU A 17 7.66 25.87 23.57
N PRO A 18 7.20 24.60 23.70
CA PRO A 18 7.74 23.53 22.87
C PRO A 18 7.40 23.85 21.42
N SER A 19 8.43 24.19 20.63
CA SER A 19 8.36 24.41 19.18
C SER A 19 7.25 23.57 18.56
N LEU A 20 6.36 24.20 17.79
CA LEU A 20 5.18 23.58 17.16
C LEU A 20 5.54 22.27 16.43
N VAL A 21 6.76 22.18 15.90
CA VAL A 21 7.38 20.98 15.33
C VAL A 21 7.44 19.82 16.35
N ASN A 22 7.87 20.08 17.58
CA ASN A 22 7.90 19.09 18.64
C ASN A 22 6.51 18.67 19.08
N GLN A 23 5.49 19.53 18.99
CA GLN A 23 4.11 19.16 19.30
C GLN A 23 3.47 18.32 18.19
N LEU A 24 3.75 18.65 16.92
CA LEU A 24 3.21 17.94 15.75
C LEU A 24 3.86 16.56 15.53
N PHE A 25 5.15 16.41 15.85
CA PHE A 25 5.94 15.23 15.46
C PHE A 25 6.42 14.35 16.63
N ARG A 26 6.07 14.65 17.89
CA ARG A 26 6.42 13.79 19.05
C ARG A 26 5.84 12.39 18.93
N THR A 27 4.55 12.30 18.61
CA THR A 27 3.86 11.01 18.42
C THR A 27 4.46 10.17 17.29
N GLN A 28 4.99 10.82 16.25
CA GLN A 28 5.66 10.12 15.15
C GLN A 28 7.03 9.59 15.58
N ARG A 29 7.84 10.37 16.31
CA ARG A 29 9.16 9.91 16.81
C ARG A 29 9.02 8.77 17.82
N ASP A 30 8.08 8.86 18.75
CA ASP A 30 7.85 7.83 19.76
C ASP A 30 7.28 6.53 19.13
N SER A 31 6.52 6.65 18.03
CA SER A 31 6.08 5.48 17.25
C SER A 31 7.18 4.85 16.40
N LEU A 32 8.17 5.65 15.99
CA LEU A 32 9.30 5.21 15.17
C LEU A 32 10.32 4.44 16.01
N GLU A 33 10.55 4.85 17.26
CA GLU A 33 11.39 4.11 18.20
C GLU A 33 10.80 2.73 18.54
N LYS A 34 9.46 2.61 18.54
CA LYS A 34 8.77 1.32 18.71
C LYS A 34 8.82 0.42 17.46
N LEU A 35 9.18 0.99 16.31
CA LEU A 35 9.49 0.30 15.06
C LEU A 35 11.01 0.36 14.82
N SER A 36 11.82 0.06 15.84
CA SER A 36 13.25 -0.10 15.65
C SER A 36 13.47 -1.25 14.68
N TRP A 37 13.57 -0.92 13.40
CA TRP A 37 14.02 -1.86 12.38
C TRP A 37 15.32 -2.44 12.91
N ASP A 38 15.36 -3.77 13.04
CA ASP A 38 16.58 -4.44 13.43
C ASP A 38 17.71 -3.88 12.54
N GLN A 39 18.80 -3.47 13.17
CA GLN A 39 19.91 -2.79 12.51
C GLN A 39 20.40 -3.63 11.32
N THR A 40 20.30 -4.96 11.44
CA THR A 40 20.56 -5.92 10.37
C THR A 40 19.66 -5.72 9.14
N ILE A 41 18.35 -5.54 9.33
CA ILE A 41 17.37 -5.32 8.27
C ILE A 41 17.59 -3.93 7.64
N LEU A 42 17.89 -2.93 8.46
CA LEU A 42 18.17 -1.58 7.98
C LEU A 42 19.40 -1.56 7.07
N ASP A 43 20.49 -2.18 7.51
CA ASP A 43 21.74 -2.22 6.75
C ASP A 43 21.63 -3.11 5.52
N PHE A 44 20.90 -4.23 5.61
CA PHE A 44 20.53 -5.05 4.46
C PHE A 44 19.72 -4.24 3.43
N THR A 45 18.73 -3.47 3.87
CA THR A 45 17.89 -2.65 2.99
C THR A 45 18.71 -1.55 2.33
N LYS A 46 19.54 -0.82 3.09
CA LYS A 46 20.45 0.20 2.55
C LYS A 46 21.42 -0.39 1.52
N SER A 47 21.99 -1.55 1.80
CA SER A 47 22.85 -2.29 0.88
C SER A 47 22.09 -2.64 -0.39
N THR A 48 20.94 -3.30 -0.25
CA THR A 48 20.09 -3.74 -1.37
C THR A 48 19.60 -2.59 -2.25
N VAL A 49 19.29 -1.42 -1.67
CA VAL A 49 18.90 -0.23 -2.44
C VAL A 49 20.08 0.34 -3.24
N ARG A 50 21.30 0.28 -2.68
CA ARG A 50 22.50 0.82 -3.33
C ARG A 50 23.08 -0.11 -4.40
N THR A 51 23.17 -1.40 -4.09
CA THR A 51 23.87 -2.39 -4.94
C THR A 51 22.90 -3.31 -5.68
N GLY A 52 21.62 -3.31 -5.32
CA GLY A 52 20.63 -4.27 -5.80
C GLY A 52 20.60 -5.54 -4.95
N LEU A 53 19.64 -6.41 -5.26
CA LEU A 53 19.54 -7.73 -4.63
C LEU A 53 20.76 -8.59 -5.08
N PRO A 54 21.45 -9.31 -4.17
CA PRO A 54 22.53 -10.19 -4.55
C PRO A 54 22.09 -11.24 -5.58
N ASN A 55 22.96 -11.51 -6.56
CA ASN A 55 22.63 -12.35 -7.72
C ASN A 55 22.14 -13.75 -7.33
N GLU A 56 22.74 -14.36 -6.29
CA GLU A 56 22.35 -15.68 -5.76
C GLU A 56 20.90 -15.71 -5.27
N LEU A 57 20.50 -14.70 -4.49
CA LEU A 57 19.14 -14.57 -3.98
C LEU A 57 18.18 -14.26 -5.12
N ARG A 58 18.60 -13.44 -6.08
CA ARG A 58 17.80 -13.11 -7.25
C ARG A 58 17.52 -14.36 -8.09
N THR A 59 18.51 -15.20 -8.37
CA THR A 59 18.31 -16.44 -9.14
C THR A 59 17.49 -17.46 -8.36
N GLN A 60 17.69 -17.59 -7.04
CA GLN A 60 16.85 -18.44 -6.19
C GLN A 60 15.39 -17.99 -6.17
N LEU A 61 15.12 -16.70 -6.13
CA LEU A 61 13.76 -16.18 -6.20
C LEU A 61 13.14 -16.46 -7.57
N LEU A 62 13.89 -16.18 -8.64
CA LEU A 62 13.43 -16.45 -10.00
C LEU A 62 13.15 -17.93 -10.27
N SER A 63 13.95 -18.85 -9.71
CA SER A 63 13.71 -20.30 -9.85
C SER A 63 12.55 -20.80 -8.99
N LYS A 64 12.40 -20.27 -7.77
CA LYS A 64 11.23 -20.56 -6.92
C LYS A 64 9.93 -20.07 -7.54
N PHE A 65 10.01 -19.02 -8.37
CA PHE A 65 8.85 -18.30 -8.87
C PHE A 65 8.75 -18.28 -10.40
N GLU A 66 9.09 -19.39 -11.06
CA GLU A 66 8.96 -19.52 -12.50
C GLU A 66 7.55 -19.13 -13.01
N ILE A 67 7.54 -18.30 -14.04
CA ILE A 67 6.34 -17.80 -14.69
C ILE A 67 5.71 -18.97 -15.46
N LYS A 68 4.58 -19.50 -14.96
CA LYS A 68 3.83 -20.60 -15.61
C LYS A 68 3.55 -20.29 -17.09
N GLU A 69 3.62 -21.31 -17.95
CA GLU A 69 3.62 -21.18 -19.42
C GLU A 69 2.52 -20.28 -20.01
N ALA A 70 1.33 -20.24 -19.39
CA ALA A 70 0.21 -19.40 -19.85
C ALA A 70 0.51 -17.89 -19.82
N LEU A 71 1.48 -17.45 -19.01
CA LEU A 71 1.91 -16.05 -18.91
C LEU A 71 3.12 -15.73 -19.81
N LEU A 72 3.72 -16.72 -20.49
CA LEU A 72 4.79 -16.48 -21.47
C LEU A 72 4.33 -15.59 -22.62
N ILE A 73 3.02 -15.57 -22.91
CA ILE A 73 2.41 -14.70 -23.93
C ILE A 73 2.51 -13.22 -23.54
N LEU A 74 2.49 -12.93 -22.23
CA LEU A 74 2.69 -11.57 -21.72
C LEU A 74 4.17 -11.22 -21.61
N GLY A 75 5.08 -12.17 -21.81
CA GLY A 75 6.52 -11.95 -21.74
C GLY A 75 7.01 -10.89 -22.71
N PRO A 76 8.21 -10.34 -22.46
CA PRO A 76 8.86 -9.41 -23.37
C PRO A 76 8.87 -9.98 -24.81
N PRO A 77 8.67 -9.13 -25.83
CA PRO A 77 8.58 -9.60 -27.21
C PRO A 77 9.83 -10.39 -27.57
N LYS A 78 9.66 -11.66 -27.96
CA LYS A 78 10.78 -12.50 -28.38
C LYS A 78 11.45 -11.90 -29.61
N LEU A 79 12.75 -11.62 -29.51
CA LEU A 79 13.57 -11.27 -30.66
C LEU A 79 13.50 -12.38 -31.71
N ASN A 80 13.33 -11.98 -32.97
CA ASN A 80 13.38 -12.90 -34.09
C ASN A 80 14.74 -13.60 -34.12
N ARG A 81 14.75 -14.93 -34.25
CA ARG A 81 15.98 -15.75 -34.24
C ARG A 81 16.99 -15.32 -35.30
N MET A 82 16.52 -14.75 -36.42
CA MET A 82 17.39 -14.23 -37.48
C MET A 82 18.21 -13.00 -37.08
N LEU A 83 17.71 -12.20 -36.13
CA LEU A 83 18.43 -11.03 -35.64
C LEU A 83 19.46 -11.40 -34.57
N LEU A 84 19.37 -12.58 -33.97
CA LEU A 84 20.29 -13.01 -32.91
C LEU A 84 21.72 -13.11 -33.41
N SER A 85 21.96 -13.61 -34.63
CA SER A 85 23.34 -13.72 -35.17
C SER A 85 23.98 -12.35 -35.39
N VAL A 86 23.21 -11.37 -35.84
CA VAL A 86 23.67 -9.99 -36.08
C VAL A 86 23.87 -9.25 -34.76
N LEU A 87 22.97 -9.42 -33.80
CA LEU A 87 23.01 -8.72 -32.51
C LEU A 87 24.01 -9.35 -31.53
N LYS A 88 24.26 -10.66 -31.60
CA LYS A 88 25.28 -11.34 -30.78
C LYS A 88 26.71 -10.87 -31.09
N ALA A 89 26.95 -10.30 -32.26
CA ALA A 89 28.22 -9.64 -32.56
C ALA A 89 28.46 -8.42 -31.65
N SER A 90 27.40 -7.84 -31.07
CA SER A 90 27.46 -6.72 -30.14
C SER A 90 27.10 -7.16 -28.71
N SER A 91 28.12 -7.52 -27.93
CA SER A 91 27.97 -7.94 -26.52
C SER A 91 27.18 -6.94 -25.67
N THR A 92 27.33 -5.63 -25.93
CA THR A 92 26.64 -4.56 -25.20
C THR A 92 25.15 -4.51 -25.50
N VAL A 93 24.75 -4.74 -26.75
CA VAL A 93 23.34 -4.76 -27.16
C VAL A 93 22.63 -5.98 -26.57
N SER A 94 23.27 -7.14 -26.55
CA SER A 94 22.71 -8.35 -25.92
C SER A 94 22.47 -8.15 -24.42
N LYS A 95 23.46 -7.64 -23.68
CA LYS A 95 23.33 -7.37 -22.23
C LYS A 95 22.24 -6.35 -21.92
N ARG A 96 22.13 -5.29 -22.73
CA ARG A 96 21.08 -4.27 -22.58
C ARG A 96 19.69 -4.87 -22.75
N ASP A 97 19.52 -5.71 -23.75
CA ASP A 97 18.22 -6.30 -24.08
C ASP A 97 17.77 -7.33 -23.04
N GLU A 98 18.69 -8.18 -22.57
CA GLU A 98 18.46 -9.09 -21.45
C GLU A 98 17.98 -8.34 -20.20
N TYR A 99 18.63 -7.21 -19.87
CA TYR A 99 18.19 -6.37 -18.76
C TYR A 99 16.78 -5.80 -18.98
N GLN A 100 16.47 -5.33 -20.19
CA GLN A 100 15.14 -4.83 -20.52
C GLN A 100 14.07 -5.92 -20.43
N SER A 101 14.38 -7.12 -20.89
CA SER A 101 13.52 -8.31 -20.78
C SER A 101 13.19 -8.61 -19.31
N LEU A 102 14.21 -8.67 -18.44
CA LEU A 102 14.02 -8.89 -17.00
C LEU A 102 13.18 -7.78 -16.35
N ALA A 103 13.45 -6.51 -16.67
CA ALA A 103 12.70 -5.37 -16.14
C ALA A 103 11.23 -5.40 -16.59
N GLN A 104 10.96 -5.82 -17.84
CA GLN A 104 9.60 -5.96 -18.35
C GLN A 104 8.85 -7.09 -17.62
N SER A 105 9.48 -8.27 -17.47
CA SER A 105 8.90 -9.39 -16.74
C SER A 105 8.48 -9.00 -15.32
N GLN A 106 9.34 -8.27 -14.59
CA GLN A 106 8.98 -7.79 -13.25
C GLN A 106 7.78 -6.85 -13.24
N ARG A 107 7.71 -5.91 -14.21
CA ARG A 107 6.59 -4.98 -14.33
C ARG A 107 5.28 -5.70 -14.64
N ILE A 108 5.33 -6.74 -15.46
CA ILE A 108 4.16 -7.56 -15.81
C ILE A 108 3.66 -8.32 -14.59
N ILE A 109 4.56 -8.95 -13.83
CA ILE A 109 4.22 -9.67 -12.59
C ILE A 109 3.53 -8.72 -11.60
N ASN A 110 4.13 -7.56 -11.33
CA ASN A 110 3.55 -6.57 -10.41
C ASN A 110 2.14 -6.11 -10.85
N ARG A 111 1.95 -5.82 -12.14
CA ARG A 111 0.64 -5.43 -12.70
C ARG A 111 -0.39 -6.55 -12.57
N LEU A 112 0.00 -7.79 -12.80
CA LEU A 112 -0.88 -8.94 -12.65
C LEU A 112 -1.31 -9.12 -11.19
N SER A 113 -0.38 -8.99 -10.24
CA SER A 113 -0.68 -9.04 -8.80
C SER A 113 -1.66 -7.94 -8.38
N LEU A 114 -1.45 -6.70 -8.85
CA LEU A 114 -2.38 -5.60 -8.63
C LEU A 114 -3.78 -5.91 -9.18
N ALA A 115 -3.87 -6.36 -10.43
CA ALA A 115 -5.15 -6.66 -11.08
C ALA A 115 -5.93 -7.76 -10.33
N ARG A 116 -5.24 -8.83 -9.95
CA ARG A 116 -5.83 -9.92 -9.17
C ARG A 116 -6.27 -9.44 -7.79
N ARG A 117 -5.51 -8.55 -7.12
CA ARG A 117 -5.88 -7.98 -5.82
C ARG A 117 -7.16 -7.16 -5.92
N VAL A 118 -7.32 -6.33 -6.96
CA VAL A 118 -8.57 -5.60 -7.22
C VAL A 118 -9.75 -6.55 -7.40
N PHE A 119 -9.55 -7.70 -8.05
CA PHE A 119 -10.60 -8.69 -8.29
C PHE A 119 -10.96 -9.51 -7.04
N ILE A 120 -9.97 -9.90 -6.23
CA ILE A 120 -10.17 -10.79 -5.07
C ILE A 120 -10.63 -10.01 -3.83
N LYS A 121 -10.15 -8.77 -3.64
CA LYS A 121 -10.42 -7.98 -2.44
C LYS A 121 -11.92 -7.79 -2.13
N PRO A 122 -12.84 -7.58 -3.10
CA PRO A 122 -14.28 -7.52 -2.81
C PRO A 122 -14.86 -8.78 -2.16
N ALA A 123 -14.30 -9.96 -2.48
CA ALA A 123 -14.72 -11.26 -1.97
C ALA A 123 -14.18 -11.56 -0.55
N LEU A 124 -13.29 -10.73 -0.01
CA LEU A 124 -12.78 -10.87 1.35
C LEU A 124 -13.76 -10.30 2.39
N ASN A 125 -13.76 -10.89 3.58
CA ASN A 125 -14.43 -10.34 4.76
C ASN A 125 -13.80 -9.00 5.17
N LEU A 126 -14.48 -8.21 6.00
CA LEU A 126 -13.99 -6.89 6.44
C LEU A 126 -12.56 -6.95 7.00
N LEU A 127 -12.28 -7.94 7.85
CA LEU A 127 -10.94 -8.21 8.38
C LEU A 127 -9.92 -8.49 7.27
N GLY A 128 -10.26 -9.38 6.34
CA GLY A 128 -9.40 -9.71 5.21
C GLY A 128 -9.15 -8.52 4.28
N LYS A 129 -10.11 -7.60 4.14
CA LYS A 129 -9.95 -6.35 3.37
C LYS A 129 -8.97 -5.40 4.03
N SER A 130 -9.08 -5.20 5.35
CA SER A 130 -8.14 -4.33 6.09
C SER A 130 -6.74 -4.89 6.12
N THR A 131 -6.58 -6.21 6.35
CA THR A 131 -5.26 -6.86 6.31
C THR A 131 -4.68 -6.80 4.89
N ALA A 132 -5.51 -7.05 3.87
CA ALA A 132 -5.07 -6.95 2.49
C ALA A 132 -4.54 -5.56 2.15
N ASP A 133 -5.15 -4.48 2.68
CA ASP A 133 -4.71 -3.11 2.43
C ASP A 133 -3.35 -2.77 3.02
N LEU A 134 -3.05 -3.31 4.19
CA LEU A 134 -1.78 -3.12 4.86
C LEU A 134 -0.69 -4.05 4.31
N ALA A 135 -1.09 -5.21 3.79
CA ALA A 135 -0.16 -6.20 3.28
C ALA A 135 0.61 -5.67 2.05
N PRO A 136 1.96 -5.76 2.04
CA PRO A 136 2.77 -5.37 0.90
C PRO A 136 2.41 -6.21 -0.32
N ILE A 137 2.37 -5.56 -1.49
CA ILE A 137 2.14 -6.27 -2.75
C ILE A 137 3.42 -6.98 -3.13
N ASP A 138 3.46 -8.26 -2.82
CA ASP A 138 4.54 -9.14 -3.26
C ASP A 138 4.23 -9.77 -4.63
N GLU A 139 5.16 -10.56 -5.15
CA GLU A 139 5.01 -11.28 -6.43
C GLU A 139 3.74 -12.16 -6.47
N TRP A 140 3.17 -12.53 -5.31
CA TRP A 140 2.07 -13.49 -5.15
C TRP A 140 0.83 -12.90 -4.48
N LEU A 141 0.39 -11.70 -4.89
CA LEU A 141 -0.91 -11.10 -4.56
C LEU A 141 -0.97 -10.29 -3.25
N PHE A 142 -0.84 -10.96 -2.10
CA PHE A 142 -0.92 -10.35 -0.76
C PHE A 142 0.35 -10.58 0.07
N GLY A 143 1.39 -11.19 -0.50
CA GLY A 143 2.61 -11.56 0.23
C GLY A 143 2.48 -12.87 1.00
N THR A 144 3.62 -13.40 1.44
CA THR A 144 3.69 -14.66 2.20
C THR A 144 3.18 -14.49 3.64
N SER A 145 3.23 -13.29 4.20
CA SER A 145 2.78 -12.98 5.56
C SER A 145 1.27 -12.84 5.70
N PHE A 146 0.52 -12.65 4.60
CA PHE A 146 -0.91 -12.33 4.65
C PHE A 146 -1.74 -13.35 5.42
N VAL A 147 -1.45 -14.65 5.24
CA VAL A 147 -2.18 -15.73 5.92
C VAL A 147 -1.98 -15.65 7.43
N ASP A 148 -0.76 -15.36 7.86
CA ASP A 148 -0.41 -15.28 9.27
C ASP A 148 -0.98 -13.99 9.88
N GLU A 149 -0.89 -12.86 9.19
CA GLU A 149 -1.51 -11.60 9.61
C GLU A 149 -3.04 -11.71 9.78
N VAL A 150 -3.73 -12.44 8.90
CA VAL A 150 -5.19 -12.69 9.03
C VAL A 150 -5.49 -13.55 10.25
N LYS A 151 -4.67 -14.57 10.53
CA LYS A 151 -4.83 -15.43 11.73
C LYS A 151 -4.59 -14.65 13.01
N ASP A 152 -3.55 -13.82 13.04
CA ASP A 152 -3.21 -12.98 14.18
C ASP A 152 -4.33 -11.97 14.46
N ALA A 153 -4.80 -11.30 13.42
CA ALA A 153 -5.92 -10.37 13.55
C ALA A 153 -7.20 -11.08 14.04
N GLN A 154 -7.45 -12.31 13.59
CA GLN A 154 -8.58 -13.12 14.05
C GLN A 154 -8.42 -13.55 15.53
N ALA A 155 -7.21 -13.86 15.98
CA ALA A 155 -6.92 -14.15 17.38
C ALA A 155 -7.18 -12.92 18.26
N CYS A 156 -6.70 -11.74 17.85
CA CYS A 156 -7.00 -10.47 18.53
C CYS A 156 -8.50 -10.20 18.60
N GLU A 157 -9.25 -10.44 17.52
CA GLU A 157 -10.70 -10.24 17.49
C GLU A 157 -11.45 -11.17 18.47
N LYS A 158 -10.99 -12.43 18.62
CA LYS A 158 -11.55 -13.37 19.60
C LYS A 158 -11.30 -12.89 21.04
N VAL A 159 -10.08 -12.46 21.35
CA VAL A 159 -9.73 -11.94 22.68
C VAL A 159 -10.54 -10.67 23.00
N ALA A 160 -10.63 -9.73 22.06
CA ALA A 160 -11.42 -8.51 22.21
C ALA A 160 -12.90 -8.80 22.48
N ARG A 161 -13.48 -9.82 21.82
CA ARG A 161 -14.86 -10.24 22.07
C ARG A 161 -15.08 -10.81 23.46
N VAL A 162 -14.12 -11.56 24.01
CA VAL A 162 -14.19 -12.06 25.40
C VAL A 162 -14.13 -10.89 26.38
N LEU A 163 -13.22 -9.94 26.17
CA LEU A 163 -13.09 -8.75 27.01
C LEU A 163 -14.33 -7.85 26.94
N ALA A 164 -14.91 -7.65 25.76
CA ALA A 164 -16.13 -6.86 25.59
C ALA A 164 -17.38 -7.50 26.21
N ARG A 165 -17.38 -8.83 26.37
CA ARG A 165 -18.45 -9.57 27.06
C ARG A 165 -18.24 -9.68 28.56
N ALA A 166 -17.03 -9.46 29.06
CA ALA A 166 -16.81 -9.41 30.49
C ALA A 166 -17.56 -8.18 31.05
N PRO A 167 -18.47 -8.34 32.03
CA PRO A 167 -19.09 -7.19 32.67
C PRO A 167 -17.96 -6.35 33.25
N ALA A 168 -18.01 -5.03 33.02
CA ALA A 168 -17.11 -4.09 33.67
C ALA A 168 -17.16 -4.38 35.17
N ALA A 169 -16.11 -5.01 35.70
CA ALA A 169 -15.96 -5.19 37.12
C ALA A 169 -15.80 -3.78 37.67
N THR A 170 -16.90 -3.20 38.10
CA THR A 170 -16.96 -1.96 38.85
C THR A 170 -15.98 -2.13 39.99
N SER A 171 -14.82 -1.49 39.88
CA SER A 171 -13.90 -1.35 40.99
C SER A 171 -14.70 -0.68 42.09
N LYS A 172 -14.99 -1.44 43.16
CA LYS A 172 -15.68 -0.95 44.34
C LYS A 172 -14.74 0.03 45.03
N VAL A 173 -14.79 1.30 44.63
CA VAL A 173 -14.41 2.40 45.49
C VAL A 173 -15.48 2.50 46.57
N LEU A 174 -15.05 2.47 47.84
CA LEU A 174 -15.90 2.51 49.03
C LEU A 174 -16.86 3.73 49.02
N PRO A 175 -18.03 3.64 49.66
CA PRO A 175 -19.03 4.69 49.67
C PRO A 175 -18.72 5.73 50.75
N GLN A 176 -18.77 7.01 50.41
CA GLN A 176 -19.01 8.07 51.39
C GLN A 176 -20.38 8.69 51.11
N SER A 177 -21.28 8.53 52.07
CA SER A 177 -22.56 9.22 52.24
C SER A 177 -22.31 10.73 52.38
N VAL A 178 -23.21 11.69 52.10
CA VAL A 178 -24.64 11.86 52.31
C VAL A 178 -25.10 12.98 51.37
N GLY A 179 -26.30 12.89 50.77
CA GLY A 179 -26.91 14.05 50.11
C GLY A 179 -28.13 13.73 49.26
N LYS A 180 -29.31 13.77 49.87
CA LYS A 180 -30.63 13.56 49.27
C LYS A 180 -30.90 14.55 48.12
N VAL A 181 -31.46 14.08 46.99
CA VAL A 181 -32.72 14.58 46.39
C VAL A 181 -33.32 13.45 45.53
N GLN A 182 -34.53 13.01 45.90
CA GLN A 182 -35.41 12.21 45.06
C GLN A 182 -36.07 13.10 44.01
N LEU A 183 -36.18 12.64 42.77
CA LEU A 183 -37.49 12.63 42.12
C LEU A 183 -37.57 11.52 41.08
N ALA A 184 -38.45 10.57 41.36
CA ALA A 184 -38.80 9.49 40.47
C ALA A 184 -39.65 10.01 39.31
N ARG A 185 -39.38 9.54 38.09
CA ARG A 185 -40.46 9.23 37.16
C ARG A 185 -40.06 8.08 36.23
N LYS A 186 -40.69 6.93 36.48
CA LYS A 186 -40.77 5.80 35.54
C LYS A 186 -41.39 6.29 34.22
N GLN A 187 -40.83 5.90 33.08
CA GLN A 187 -41.65 5.42 31.97
C GLN A 187 -40.91 4.34 31.17
N VAL A 188 -41.55 3.17 31.16
CA VAL A 188 -41.43 2.15 30.14
C VAL A 188 -42.12 2.68 28.89
N TRP A 189 -41.46 2.64 27.73
CA TRP A 189 -42.18 2.51 26.47
C TRP A 189 -41.35 1.72 25.45
N SER A 190 -41.91 0.57 25.08
CA SER A 190 -41.62 -0.17 23.88
C SER A 190 -42.04 0.65 22.66
N GLY A 191 -41.26 0.58 21.58
CA GLY A 191 -41.64 1.24 20.34
C GLY A 191 -40.68 0.96 19.20
N ASN A 192 -40.97 -0.09 18.44
CA ASN A 192 -40.40 -0.35 17.13
C ASN A 192 -40.58 0.89 16.22
N ALA A 193 -39.55 1.71 16.10
CA ALA A 193 -39.50 2.75 15.07
C ALA A 193 -39.09 2.11 13.74
N LYS A 194 -40.08 1.53 13.04
CA LYS A 194 -40.00 1.35 11.58
C LYS A 194 -39.83 2.75 10.97
N GLY A 195 -38.64 3.06 10.47
CA GLY A 195 -38.43 4.25 9.64
C GLY A 195 -39.32 4.18 8.38
N PRO A 196 -39.88 5.32 7.91
CA PRO A 196 -40.69 5.33 6.72
C PRO A 196 -39.86 4.91 5.51
N ALA A 197 -40.29 3.83 4.85
CA ALA A 197 -39.76 3.37 3.59
C ALA A 197 -40.00 4.45 2.53
N ARG A 198 -38.93 5.13 2.09
CA ARG A 198 -38.99 5.92 0.85
C ARG A 198 -39.01 4.95 -0.33
N GLN A 199 -40.22 4.67 -0.79
CA GLN A 199 -40.46 4.20 -2.15
C GLN A 199 -40.09 5.33 -3.11
N SER A 200 -39.05 5.12 -3.90
CA SER A 200 -38.74 5.92 -5.07
C SER A 200 -38.68 4.99 -6.27
N ASN A 201 -39.86 4.78 -6.86
CA ASN A 201 -40.01 4.24 -8.20
C ASN A 201 -39.30 5.18 -9.18
N GLN A 202 -38.22 4.72 -9.80
CA GLN A 202 -37.74 5.30 -11.06
C GLN A 202 -37.51 4.16 -12.06
N PRO A 203 -38.30 4.10 -13.14
CA PRO A 203 -38.15 3.10 -14.19
C PRO A 203 -37.08 3.55 -15.21
N TYR A 204 -36.35 2.55 -15.71
CA TYR A 204 -35.75 2.46 -17.05
C TYR A 204 -35.39 3.76 -17.82
N ARG A 205 -34.09 4.00 -18.00
CA ARG A 205 -33.50 4.42 -19.30
C ARG A 205 -32.26 3.54 -19.54
N ARG A 206 -32.34 2.52 -20.38
CA ARG A 206 -32.28 2.50 -21.86
C ARG A 206 -30.87 2.81 -22.41
N ALA A 207 -30.40 1.82 -23.16
CA ALA A 207 -29.19 1.69 -23.96
C ALA A 207 -28.67 2.92 -24.71
N GLY A 208 -27.35 2.93 -24.91
CA GLY A 208 -26.61 3.68 -25.93
C GLY A 208 -25.14 3.22 -25.93
N THR A 209 -24.77 2.20 -26.68
CA THR A 209 -24.14 2.28 -28.02
C THR A 209 -22.75 2.92 -28.05
N TYR A 210 -21.75 2.06 -28.29
CA TYR A 210 -20.53 2.24 -29.10
C TYR A 210 -20.07 3.67 -29.40
N GLN A 211 -18.85 4.00 -28.96
CA GLN A 211 -17.90 4.70 -29.84
C GLN A 211 -16.48 4.15 -29.64
N SER A 212 -16.12 3.21 -30.52
CA SER A 212 -14.73 2.94 -30.91
C SER A 212 -14.16 4.20 -31.54
N LYS A 213 -13.19 4.84 -30.88
CA LYS A 213 -12.37 5.88 -31.50
C LYS A 213 -11.06 5.26 -31.98
N ASN A 214 -11.10 4.87 -33.25
CA ASN A 214 -9.95 4.71 -34.13
C ASN A 214 -8.92 5.82 -33.89
N ARG A 215 -7.73 5.47 -33.39
CA ARG A 215 -6.55 6.32 -33.51
C ARG A 215 -5.70 5.85 -34.69
N PRO A 216 -5.39 6.71 -35.66
CA PRO A 216 -4.69 6.34 -36.87
C PRO A 216 -3.21 6.03 -36.61
N ARG A 217 -2.73 5.01 -37.34
CA ARG A 217 -1.32 4.66 -37.51
C ARG A 217 -0.54 5.87 -38.01
N ARG A 218 0.41 6.35 -37.21
CA ARG A 218 1.42 7.32 -37.65
C ARG A 218 2.55 6.55 -38.35
N SER A 219 2.45 6.44 -39.67
CA SER A 219 3.55 6.07 -40.55
C SER A 219 4.52 7.25 -40.66
N LEU A 220 5.73 7.11 -40.13
CA LEU A 220 6.84 8.00 -40.43
C LEU A 220 7.90 7.22 -41.20
N SER A 221 7.71 7.23 -42.53
CA SER A 221 8.78 7.18 -43.52
C SER A 221 9.56 8.50 -43.48
N ARG A 222 10.90 8.42 -43.43
CA ARG A 222 11.86 9.25 -44.21
C ARG A 222 13.28 8.93 -43.75
N SER A 223 14.05 8.27 -44.61
CA SER A 223 15.10 8.89 -45.46
C SER A 223 16.38 9.13 -44.68
N ARG A 224 17.36 8.21 -44.72
CA ARG A 224 18.47 8.18 -45.70
C ARG A 224 19.03 9.59 -46.00
N ALA A 225 20.17 9.90 -45.38
CA ALA A 225 21.15 10.83 -45.91
C ALA A 225 22.53 10.16 -45.82
N HIS A 226 23.06 9.81 -46.99
CA HIS A 226 24.45 9.51 -47.28
C HIS A 226 25.16 10.85 -47.57
N ARG A 227 26.28 11.14 -46.90
CA ARG A 227 27.44 11.89 -47.43
C ARG A 227 28.66 11.38 -46.66
N ARG A 228 29.56 10.66 -47.34
CA ARG A 228 30.76 11.18 -48.02
C ARG A 228 31.69 11.86 -47.04
#